data_AF-A0A345IFA4-F1
#
_entry.id   AF-A0A345IFA4-F1
#
_cell.length_a   1.000
_cell.length_b   1.000
_cell.length_c   1.000
_cell.angle_alpha   90.00
_cell.angle_beta   90.00
_cell.angle_gamma   90.00
#
_symmetry.space_group_name_H-M   'P 1'
#
loop_
_entity.id
_entity.type
_entity.pdbx_description
1 polymer ?
#
loop_
_entity_poly.entity_id
_entity_poly.type
_entity_poly.pdbx_seq_one_letter_code
_entity_poly.pdbx_strand_id
1 'polypeptide(L)'
;MTRMTFRSALLFALLLAPAAATSVQDPWPTSEVLTRLFVVRPADGARLVRELGLTPAQAAELRRMAGSERRYGQAGRQVLGRAEAQHLNVKLAEMRTEKDRKTRLALAARYPAFRDWVRGWWAGEVSRSRQ
;
A
#
# COMPACT_ATOMS: atom_id res chain seq x y z
N MET A 1 -64.36 -29.13 2.14
CA MET A 1 -63.75 -28.76 3.44
C MET A 1 -62.32 -28.30 3.19
N THR A 2 -62.12 -26.99 3.05
CA THR A 2 -60.88 -26.42 2.49
C THR A 2 -60.11 -25.74 3.63
N ARG A 3 -58.99 -26.33 4.06
CA ARG A 3 -58.07 -25.74 5.04
C ARG A 3 -56.99 -24.95 4.29
N MET A 4 -57.08 -23.62 4.31
CA MET A 4 -56.01 -22.73 3.86
C MET A 4 -55.00 -22.55 5.00
N THR A 5 -53.80 -23.11 4.83
CA THR A 5 -52.67 -22.96 5.73
C THR A 5 -51.89 -21.67 5.43
N PHE A 6 -51.98 -20.71 6.34
CA PHE A 6 -51.08 -19.56 6.45
C PHE A 6 -49.68 -20.03 6.86
N ARG A 7 -48.74 -20.09 5.91
CA ARG A 7 -47.30 -20.24 6.19
C ARG A 7 -46.52 -19.58 5.06
N SER A 8 -46.09 -18.33 5.23
CA SER A 8 -44.88 -17.78 4.59
C SER A 8 -44.69 -16.31 5.03
N ALA A 9 -44.52 -16.09 6.33
CA ALA A 9 -44.01 -14.83 6.86
C ALA A 9 -42.62 -15.09 7.45
N LEU A 10 -41.63 -15.37 6.59
CA LEU A 10 -40.23 -15.59 7.01
C LEU A 10 -39.29 -15.49 5.80
N LEU A 11 -39.36 -14.41 5.04
CA LEU A 11 -38.47 -14.17 3.89
C LEU A 11 -38.04 -12.69 3.78
N PHE A 12 -37.86 -12.00 4.92
CA PHE A 12 -37.49 -10.58 4.92
C PHE A 12 -36.34 -10.19 5.87
N ALA A 13 -35.53 -11.14 6.35
CA ALA A 13 -34.52 -10.87 7.38
C ALA A 13 -33.08 -11.33 7.05
N LEU A 14 -32.71 -11.45 5.76
CA LEU A 14 -31.40 -12.00 5.37
C LEU A 14 -30.57 -11.13 4.40
N LEU A 15 -30.94 -9.87 4.15
CA LEU A 15 -30.24 -9.00 3.19
C LEU A 15 -29.46 -7.82 3.80
N LEU A 16 -29.26 -7.78 5.11
CA LEU A 16 -28.23 -6.91 5.71
C LEU A 16 -27.00 -7.73 6.08
N ALA A 17 -26.33 -8.27 5.07
CA ALA A 17 -24.92 -8.60 5.22
C ALA A 17 -24.16 -7.27 5.29
N PRO A 18 -23.46 -6.93 6.38
CA PRO A 18 -22.56 -5.80 6.36
C PRO A 18 -21.51 -6.09 5.29
N ALA A 19 -21.42 -5.25 4.27
CA ALA A 19 -20.34 -5.29 3.30
C ALA A 19 -19.04 -5.24 4.11
N ALA A 20 -18.33 -6.36 4.18
CA ALA A 20 -17.05 -6.42 4.85
C ALA A 20 -16.12 -5.45 4.13
N ALA A 21 -15.93 -4.27 4.71
CA ALA A 21 -14.99 -3.28 4.21
C ALA A 21 -13.64 -3.96 4.19
N THR A 22 -13.17 -4.34 2.99
CA THR A 22 -11.86 -4.94 2.83
C THR A 22 -10.87 -3.86 3.27
N SER A 23 -10.28 -4.01 4.45
CA SER A 23 -9.30 -3.06 4.94
C SER A 23 -8.16 -3.05 3.94
N VAL A 24 -7.90 -1.89 3.35
CA VAL A 24 -6.78 -1.74 2.42
C VAL A 24 -5.52 -1.97 3.24
N GLN A 25 -4.83 -3.08 2.96
CA GLN A 25 -3.59 -3.43 3.63
C GLN A 25 -2.59 -2.29 3.44
N ASP A 26 -1.96 -1.86 4.54
CA ASP A 26 -0.95 -0.81 4.51
C ASP A 26 0.16 -1.21 3.52
N PRO A 27 0.36 -0.44 2.43
CA PRO A 27 1.34 -0.80 1.42
C PRO A 27 2.77 -0.65 1.91
N TRP A 28 3.00 0.07 3.02
CA TRP A 28 4.31 0.39 3.53
C TRP A 28 4.72 -0.53 4.68
N PRO A 29 5.96 -1.05 4.71
CA PRO A 29 7.05 -0.84 3.75
C PRO A 29 7.09 -1.86 2.60
N THR A 30 6.10 -2.75 2.48
CA THR A 30 6.17 -3.94 1.63
C THR A 30 6.19 -3.66 0.13
N SER A 31 5.43 -2.66 -0.31
CA SER A 31 5.23 -2.29 -1.71
C SER A 31 6.26 -1.27 -2.20
N GLU A 32 6.41 -1.17 -3.52
CA GLU A 32 7.27 -0.19 -4.20
C GLU A 32 6.66 1.23 -4.21
N VAL A 33 6.28 1.75 -3.04
CA VAL A 33 5.54 3.02 -2.91
C VAL A 33 6.36 4.20 -3.41
N LEU A 34 7.65 4.29 -3.08
CA LEU A 34 8.48 5.43 -3.48
C LEU A 34 8.70 5.44 -4.99
N THR A 35 8.92 4.27 -5.58
CA THR A 35 9.06 4.08 -7.02
C THR A 35 7.79 4.53 -7.73
N ARG A 36 6.62 4.14 -7.22
CA ARG A 36 5.35 4.61 -7.80
C ARG A 36 5.18 6.11 -7.70
N LEU A 37 5.44 6.71 -6.53
CA LEU A 37 5.24 8.14 -6.31
C LEU A 37 6.24 9.04 -7.04
N PHE A 38 7.51 8.62 -7.15
CA PHE A 38 8.58 9.49 -7.66
C PHE A 38 9.09 9.10 -9.04
N VAL A 39 8.75 7.92 -9.57
CA VAL A 39 9.17 7.47 -10.90
C VAL A 39 7.96 7.26 -11.81
N VAL A 40 6.95 6.50 -11.38
CA VAL A 40 5.81 6.15 -12.25
C VAL A 40 4.77 7.28 -12.31
N ARG A 41 4.46 7.89 -11.17
CA ARG A 41 3.43 8.92 -11.01
C ARG A 41 4.01 10.16 -10.32
N PRO A 42 4.98 10.85 -10.95
CA PRO A 42 5.72 11.96 -10.32
C PRO A 42 4.82 13.10 -9.83
N ALA A 43 3.64 13.30 -10.42
CA ALA A 43 2.65 14.26 -9.96
C ALA A 43 2.11 13.94 -8.54
N ASP A 44 1.90 12.66 -8.21
CA ASP A 44 1.48 12.25 -6.87
C ASP A 44 2.62 12.43 -5.86
N GLY A 45 3.87 12.16 -6.25
CA GLY A 45 5.04 12.47 -5.43
C GLY A 45 5.21 13.97 -5.17
N ALA A 46 4.97 14.82 -6.18
CA ALA A 46 4.95 16.26 -6.01
C ALA A 46 3.82 16.72 -5.07
N ARG A 47 2.64 16.10 -5.18
CA ARG A 47 1.51 16.35 -4.28
C ARG A 47 1.86 16.00 -2.83
N LEU A 48 2.46 14.84 -2.58
CA LEU A 48 2.93 14.43 -1.25
C LEU A 48 3.94 15.45 -0.67
N VAL A 49 4.92 15.86 -1.47
CA VAL A 49 5.94 16.84 -1.04
C VAL A 49 5.29 18.15 -0.60
N ARG A 50 4.32 18.63 -1.37
CA ARG A 50 3.59 19.87 -1.07
C ARG A 50 2.69 19.72 0.17
N GLU A 51 1.86 18.69 0.22
CA GLU A 51 0.86 18.50 1.28
C GLU A 51 1.50 18.24 2.65
N LEU A 52 2.66 17.58 2.70
CA LEU A 52 3.40 17.35 3.94
C LEU A 52 4.42 18.45 4.26
N GLY A 53 4.53 19.47 3.40
CA GLY A 53 5.51 20.54 3.53
C GLY A 53 6.94 20.00 3.69
N LEU A 54 7.32 19.04 2.85
CA LEU A 54 8.66 18.42 2.89
C LEU A 54 9.70 19.42 2.41
N THR A 55 10.84 19.47 3.09
CA THR A 55 11.96 20.29 2.62
C THR A 55 12.56 19.72 1.33
N PRO A 56 13.30 20.54 0.54
CA PRO A 56 13.99 20.04 -0.65
C PRO A 56 14.92 18.85 -0.34
N ALA A 57 15.60 18.87 0.81
CA ALA A 57 16.47 17.79 1.25
C ALA A 57 15.69 16.50 1.55
N GLN A 58 14.54 16.60 2.24
CA GLN A 58 13.67 15.46 2.50
C GLN A 58 13.11 14.87 1.21
N ALA A 59 12.66 15.72 0.30
CA ALA A 59 12.14 15.30 -1.00
C ALA A 59 13.24 14.66 -1.88
N ALA A 60 14.46 15.17 -1.85
CA ALA A 60 15.61 14.58 -2.55
C ALA A 60 15.95 13.20 -1.98
N GLU A 61 15.91 13.04 -0.66
CA GLU A 61 16.18 11.77 0.00
C GLU A 61 15.14 10.70 -0.35
N LEU A 62 13.85 11.05 -0.37
CA LEU A 62 12.78 10.14 -0.82
C LEU A 62 12.99 9.69 -2.28
N ARG A 63 13.39 10.61 -3.18
CA ARG A 63 13.70 10.27 -4.58
C ARG A 63 14.91 9.35 -4.70
N ARG A 64 15.96 9.59 -3.90
CA ARG A 64 17.14 8.70 -3.85
C ARG A 64 16.76 7.29 -3.41
N MET A 65 15.91 7.18 -2.38
CA MET A 65 15.39 5.90 -1.92
C MET A 65 14.49 5.21 -2.95
N ALA A 66 13.70 5.94 -3.73
CA ALA A 66 12.93 5.39 -4.85
C ALA A 66 13.83 4.69 -5.89
N GLY A 67 14.99 5.27 -6.18
CA GLY A 67 15.98 4.63 -7.07
C GLY A 67 16.52 3.31 -6.52
N SER A 68 16.72 3.23 -5.19
CA SER A 68 17.15 2.00 -4.53
C SER A 68 16.03 0.94 -4.54
N GLU A 69 14.81 1.34 -4.22
CA GLU A 69 13.62 0.48 -4.23
C GLU A 69 13.38 -0.16 -5.61
N ARG A 70 13.49 0.62 -6.70
CA ARG A 70 13.36 0.11 -8.07
C ARG A 70 14.36 -0.99 -8.39
N ARG A 71 15.62 -0.84 -7.97
CA ARG A 71 16.67 -1.86 -8.19
C ARG A 71 16.33 -3.16 -7.47
N TYR A 72 15.83 -3.08 -6.24
CA TYR A 72 15.41 -4.27 -5.48
C TYR A 72 14.16 -4.93 -6.06
N GLY A 73 13.19 -4.14 -6.52
CA GLY A 73 12.00 -4.62 -7.21
C GLY A 73 12.32 -5.41 -8.48
N GLN A 74 13.33 -4.97 -9.23
CA GLN A 74 13.83 -5.68 -10.40
C GLN A 74 14.52 -7.01 -10.05
N ALA A 75 15.39 -7.01 -9.02
CA ALA A 75 16.03 -8.24 -8.54
C ALA A 75 15.00 -9.28 -8.08
N GLY A 76 13.88 -8.82 -7.49
CA GLY A 76 12.78 -9.67 -7.07
C GLY A 76 12.08 -10.43 -8.20
N ARG A 77 12.08 -9.88 -9.42
CA ARG A 77 11.40 -10.44 -10.59
C ARG A 77 12.23 -11.47 -11.36
N GLN A 78 13.53 -11.61 -11.05
CA GLN A 78 14.47 -12.44 -11.82
C GLN A 78 14.73 -13.81 -11.21
N VAL A 79 14.07 -14.18 -10.11
CA VAL A 79 14.31 -15.45 -9.42
C VAL A 79 13.57 -16.60 -10.09
N LEU A 80 14.32 -17.68 -10.39
CA LEU A 80 13.83 -18.84 -11.14
C LEU A 80 13.66 -20.11 -10.26
N GLY A 81 14.23 -20.13 -9.04
CA GLY A 81 14.22 -21.31 -8.16
C GLY A 81 13.65 -21.07 -6.75
N ARG A 82 13.12 -22.13 -6.12
CA ARG A 82 12.45 -22.07 -4.79
C ARG A 82 13.40 -21.69 -3.64
N ALA A 83 14.62 -22.23 -3.62
CA ALA A 83 15.63 -21.92 -2.60
C ALA A 83 16.15 -20.48 -2.75
N GLU A 84 16.39 -20.05 -3.99
CA GLU A 84 16.75 -18.68 -4.31
C GLU A 84 15.64 -17.68 -3.92
N ALA A 85 14.37 -18.07 -4.09
CA ALA A 85 13.22 -17.27 -3.67
C ALA A 85 13.16 -17.10 -2.15
N GLN A 86 13.48 -18.12 -1.36
CA GLN A 86 13.54 -17.99 0.10
C GLN A 86 14.65 -17.03 0.54
N HIS A 87 15.86 -17.19 0.02
CA HIS A 87 16.97 -16.29 0.34
C HIS A 87 16.68 -14.85 -0.09
N LEU A 88 16.11 -14.66 -1.27
CA LEU A 88 15.65 -13.36 -1.73
C LEU A 88 14.58 -12.77 -0.81
N ASN A 89 13.60 -13.56 -0.35
CA ASN A 89 12.54 -13.09 0.54
C ASN A 89 13.08 -12.56 1.86
N VAL A 90 14.09 -13.24 2.46
CA VAL A 90 14.78 -12.76 3.66
C VAL A 90 15.46 -11.42 3.38
N LYS A 91 16.23 -11.33 2.29
CA LYS A 91 16.90 -10.09 1.88
C LYS A 91 15.91 -8.96 1.61
N LEU A 92 14.78 -9.24 0.96
CA LEU A 92 13.72 -8.26 0.71
C LEU A 92 13.07 -7.78 2.02
N ALA A 93 12.88 -8.66 3.01
CA ALA A 93 12.38 -8.28 4.33
C ALA A 93 13.35 -7.32 5.05
N GLU A 94 14.65 -7.62 5.04
CA GLU A 94 15.69 -6.73 5.58
C GLU A 94 15.69 -5.37 4.89
N MET A 95 15.62 -5.36 3.56
CA MET A 95 15.59 -4.12 2.78
C MET A 95 14.32 -3.29 3.04
N ARG A 96 13.17 -3.95 3.26
CA ARG A 96 11.93 -3.28 3.65
C ARG A 96 12.06 -2.62 5.03
N THR A 97 12.65 -3.31 6.00
CA THR A 97 12.93 -2.76 7.33
C THR A 97 13.89 -1.58 7.26
N GLU A 98 14.95 -1.70 6.46
CA GLU A 98 15.94 -0.64 6.29
C GLU A 98 15.36 0.59 5.56
N LYS A 99 14.49 0.37 4.56
CA LYS A 99 13.73 1.44 3.90
C LYS A 99 12.85 2.18 4.90
N ASP A 100 12.14 1.44 5.76
CA ASP A 100 11.31 2.04 6.80
C ASP A 100 12.12 2.90 7.77
N ARG A 101 13.22 2.35 8.28
CA ARG A 101 14.14 3.04 9.19
C ARG A 101 14.69 4.33 8.57
N LYS A 102 15.19 4.26 7.34
CA LYS A 102 15.73 5.43 6.62
C LYS A 102 14.66 6.49 6.37
N THR A 103 13.46 6.08 5.98
CA THR A 103 12.34 7.02 5.74
C THR A 103 11.93 7.70 7.04
N ARG A 104 11.88 6.97 8.16
CA ARG A 104 11.60 7.53 9.48
C ARG A 104 12.66 8.56 9.89
N LEU A 105 13.93 8.27 9.67
CA LEU A 105 15.03 9.20 9.96
C LEU A 105 14.97 10.44 9.08
N ALA A 106 14.71 10.28 7.77
CA ALA A 106 14.65 11.39 6.83
C ALA A 106 13.48 12.35 7.10
N LEU A 107 12.32 11.80 7.46
CA LEU A 107 11.10 12.58 7.66
C LEU A 107 10.93 13.06 9.12
N ALA A 108 11.58 12.40 10.08
CA ALA A 108 11.50 12.69 11.50
C ALA A 108 10.03 12.84 11.96
N ALA A 109 9.65 13.99 12.51
CA ALA A 109 8.30 14.28 12.98
C ALA A 109 7.22 14.17 11.88
N ARG A 110 7.58 14.24 10.59
CA ARG A 110 6.64 14.10 9.47
C ARG A 110 6.37 12.65 9.08
N TYR A 111 7.08 11.69 9.64
CA TYR A 111 6.95 10.27 9.28
C TYR A 111 5.53 9.70 9.54
N PRO A 112 4.83 10.00 10.66
CA PRO A 112 3.45 9.55 10.84
C PRO A 112 2.50 10.10 9.77
N ALA A 113 2.57 11.40 9.47
CA ALA A 113 1.76 12.03 8.43
C ALA A 113 2.04 11.45 7.04
N PHE A 114 3.29 11.09 6.76
CA PHE A 114 3.65 10.34 5.56
C PHE A 114 2.96 8.97 5.48
N ARG A 115 2.94 8.20 6.59
CA ARG A 115 2.27 6.89 6.63
C ARG A 115 0.77 7.03 6.37
N ASP A 116 0.14 8.03 6.98
CA ASP A 116 -1.29 8.30 6.80
C ASP A 116 -1.61 8.67 5.36
N TRP A 117 -0.81 9.57 4.79
CA TRP A 117 -0.92 9.99 3.41
C TRP A 117 -0.80 8.80 2.44
N VAL A 118 0.21 7.95 2.65
CA VAL A 118 0.46 6.76 1.80
C VAL A 118 -0.70 5.79 1.88
N ARG A 119 -1.25 5.53 3.07
CA ARG A 119 -2.43 4.67 3.24
C ARG A 119 -3.64 5.21 2.47
N GLY A 120 -3.92 6.50 2.61
CA GLY A 120 -5.03 7.16 1.89
C GLY A 120 -4.85 7.15 0.37
N TRP A 121 -3.66 7.50 -0.10
CA TRP A 121 -3.33 7.45 -1.54
C TRP A 121 -3.44 6.03 -2.10
N TRP A 122 -2.94 5.02 -1.39
CA TRP A 122 -2.98 3.63 -1.83
C TRP A 122 -4.39 3.05 -1.88
N ALA A 123 -5.23 3.39 -0.90
CA ALA A 123 -6.65 3.02 -0.94
C ALA A 123 -7.34 3.56 -2.20
N GLY A 124 -7.00 4.79 -2.61
CA GLY A 124 -7.44 5.37 -3.88
C GLY A 124 -6.92 4.60 -5.10
N GLU A 125 -5.62 4.25 -5.13
CA GLU A 125 -5.02 3.49 -6.24
C GLU A 125 -5.58 2.07 -6.41
N VAL A 126 -5.76 1.35 -5.30
CA VAL A 126 -6.34 -0.01 -5.32
C VAL A 126 -7.78 0.04 -5.80
N SER A 127 -8.54 1.07 -5.41
CA SER A 127 -9.91 1.25 -5.87
C SER A 127 -9.99 1.55 -7.38
N ARG A 128 -9.07 2.38 -7.90
CA ARG A 128 -9.00 2.70 -9.34
C ARG A 128 -8.60 1.52 -10.22
N SER A 129 -7.76 0.62 -9.72
CA SER A 129 -7.33 -0.57 -10.46
C SER A 129 -8.37 -1.70 -10.51
N ARG A 130 -9.47 -1.59 -9.75
CA ARG A 130 -10.57 -2.57 -9.71
C ARG A 130 -11.76 -2.21 -10.60
N GLN A 131 -11.74 -1.02 -11.20
CA GLN A 131 -12.73 -0.55 -12.19
C GLN A 131 -12.19 -0.84 -13.59
#